data_AF-X1I8K8-F1
#
_entry.id   AF-X1I8K8-F1
#
_cell.length_a   1.000
_cell.length_b   1.000
_cell.length_c   1.000
_cell.angle_alpha   90.00
_cell.angle_beta   90.00
_cell.angle_gamma   90.00
#
_symmetry.space_group_name_H-M   'P 1'
#
loop_
_entity.id
_entity.type
_entity.pdbx_description
1 polymer ?
#
loop_
_entity_poly.entity_id
_entity_poly.type
_entity_poly.pdbx_seq_one_letter_code
_entity_poly.pdbx_strand_id
1 'polypeptide(L)'
;NLGKKKGFVIISRPYNGCDPGLNLDIVEKMRELGMLAIPMDFLNLDPSLMSQDYPNMYWAYGQKILAAARVIKETDNLYPIYITNFG
;
A
#
# COMPACT_ATOMS: atom_id res chain seq x y z
N ASN A 1 -9.38 6.63 10.85
CA ASN A 1 -9.50 8.09 10.61
C ASN A 1 -8.30 8.76 11.30
N LEU A 2 -7.38 9.35 10.54
CA LEU A 2 -6.15 10.00 11.05
C LEU A 2 -6.37 11.48 11.47
N GLY A 3 -7.62 11.96 11.47
CA GLY A 3 -7.92 13.38 11.64
C GLY A 3 -7.29 14.22 10.52
N LYS A 4 -6.57 15.29 10.88
CA LYS A 4 -5.84 16.16 9.93
C LYS A 4 -4.44 15.63 9.54
N LYS A 5 -4.00 14.49 10.08
CA LYS A 5 -2.66 13.96 9.81
C LYS A 5 -2.64 13.16 8.50
N LYS A 6 -1.59 13.34 7.72
CA LYS A 6 -1.35 12.57 6.48
C LYS A 6 -0.70 11.23 6.81
N GLY A 7 -1.26 10.15 6.28
CA GLY A 7 -0.67 8.81 6.30
C GLY A 7 -0.23 8.40 4.90
N PHE A 8 0.91 7.73 4.81
CA PHE A 8 1.49 7.27 3.56
C PHE A 8 1.51 5.74 3.57
N VAL A 9 0.67 5.14 2.75
CA VAL A 9 0.50 3.69 2.72
C VAL A 9 1.55 3.07 1.79
N ILE A 10 2.44 2.27 2.35
CA ILE A 10 3.42 1.48 1.59
C ILE A 10 2.71 0.28 0.99
N ILE A 11 2.58 0.30 -0.32
CA ILE A 11 2.01 -0.79 -1.12
C ILE A 11 3.17 -1.45 -1.85
N SER A 12 3.42 -2.71 -1.56
CA SER A 12 4.52 -3.44 -2.17
C SER A 12 4.31 -4.93 -1.99
N ARG A 13 4.95 -5.73 -2.82
CA ARG A 13 5.12 -7.15 -2.51
C ARG A 13 6.13 -7.33 -1.37
N PRO A 14 6.05 -8.42 -0.58
CA PRO A 14 6.90 -8.56 0.60
C PRO A 14 8.38 -8.54 0.24
N TYR A 15 8.74 -9.13 -0.90
CA TYR A 15 10.10 -9.14 -1.42
C TYR A 15 10.60 -7.81 -2.00
N ASN A 16 9.72 -6.81 -2.16
CA ASN A 16 10.09 -5.46 -2.55
C ASN A 16 10.11 -4.50 -1.35
N GLY A 17 9.18 -4.66 -0.41
CA GLY A 17 8.99 -3.72 0.69
C GLY A 17 9.74 -4.05 1.97
N CYS A 18 10.03 -5.33 2.24
CA CYS A 18 10.64 -5.76 3.50
C CYS A 18 12.15 -6.00 3.41
N ASP A 19 12.75 -5.82 2.23
CA ASP A 19 14.20 -5.87 2.05
C ASP A 19 14.77 -4.44 2.03
N PRO A 20 15.57 -4.04 3.05
CA PRO A 20 16.11 -2.68 3.16
C PRO A 20 17.01 -2.28 1.98
N GLY A 21 17.74 -3.24 1.40
CA GLY A 21 18.61 -3.01 0.25
C GLY A 21 17.82 -2.77 -1.04
N LEU A 22 16.71 -3.49 -1.24
CA LEU A 22 15.85 -3.34 -2.41
C LEU A 22 14.92 -2.13 -2.32
N ASN A 23 14.48 -1.74 -1.12
CA ASN A 23 13.62 -0.57 -0.91
C ASN A 23 14.40 0.74 -0.65
N LEU A 24 15.74 0.68 -0.62
CA LEU A 24 16.65 1.80 -0.35
C LEU A 24 16.36 2.55 0.95
N ASP A 25 15.96 1.81 1.99
CA ASP A 25 15.57 2.32 3.30
C ASP A 25 14.48 3.40 3.24
N ILE A 26 13.56 3.33 2.27
CA ILE A 26 12.57 4.38 2.04
C ILE A 26 11.70 4.66 3.27
N VAL A 27 11.33 3.62 4.03
CA VAL A 27 10.53 3.76 5.25
C VAL A 27 11.29 4.55 6.32
N GLU A 28 12.59 4.35 6.43
CA GLU A 28 13.44 5.07 7.38
C GLU A 28 13.59 6.54 6.99
N LYS A 29 13.84 6.82 5.72
CA LYS A 29 13.90 8.20 5.20
C LYS A 29 12.58 8.94 5.39
N MET A 30 11.45 8.26 5.18
CA MET A 30 10.13 8.82 5.44
C MET A 30 9.96 9.18 6.92
N ARG A 31 10.41 8.30 7.82
CA ARG A 31 10.38 8.53 9.27
C ARG A 31 11.19 9.76 9.65
N GLU A 32 12.38 9.94 9.10
CA GLU A 32 13.24 11.12 9.30
C GLU A 32 12.57 12.43 8.83
N LEU A 33 11.77 12.36 7.77
CA LEU A 33 10.98 13.48 7.24
C LEU A 33 9.67 13.72 8.02
N GLY A 34 9.41 12.98 9.10
CA GLY A 34 8.18 13.08 9.89
C GLY A 34 6.94 12.55 9.17
N MET A 35 7.12 11.71 8.15
CA MET A 35 6.03 11.08 7.40
C MET A 35 5.58 9.80 8.11
N LEU A 36 4.27 9.65 8.31
CA LEU A 36 3.69 8.43 8.88
C LEU A 36 3.59 7.35 7.80
N ALA A 37 4.57 6.44 7.75
CA ALA A 37 4.52 5.25 6.91
C ALA A 37 3.56 4.20 7.51
N ILE A 38 2.67 3.65 6.69
CA ILE A 38 1.66 2.66 7.09
C ILE A 38 1.77 1.46 6.15
N PRO A 39 2.07 0.24 6.63
CA PRO A 39 2.04 -0.95 5.78
C PRO A 39 0.62 -1.21 5.26
N MET A 40 0.45 -1.66 4.01
CA MET A 40 -0.88 -1.95 3.46
C MET A 40 -1.67 -2.99 4.27
N ASP A 41 -0.99 -3.91 4.97
CA ASP A 41 -1.63 -4.94 5.81
C ASP A 41 -2.32 -4.37 7.06
N PHE A 42 -2.10 -3.08 7.38
CA PHE A 42 -2.82 -2.38 8.45
C PHE A 42 -4.18 -1.84 7.99
N LEU A 43 -4.48 -1.93 6.68
CA LEU A 43 -5.79 -1.58 6.15
C LEU A 43 -6.75 -2.76 6.28
N ASN A 44 -8.04 -2.47 6.48
CA ASN A 44 -9.07 -3.49 6.41
C ASN A 44 -9.37 -3.83 4.94
N LEU A 45 -8.61 -4.78 4.39
CA LEU A 45 -8.70 -5.17 2.99
C LEU A 45 -9.73 -6.28 2.80
N ASP A 46 -10.56 -6.16 1.75
CA ASP A 46 -11.36 -7.27 1.23
C ASP A 46 -10.96 -7.57 -0.23
N PRO A 47 -9.94 -8.41 -0.46
CA PRO A 47 -9.50 -8.78 -1.80
C PRO A 47 -10.55 -9.58 -2.58
N SER A 48 -11.49 -10.26 -1.90
CA SER A 48 -12.47 -11.13 -2.55
C SER A 48 -13.40 -10.34 -3.48
N LEU A 49 -13.70 -9.09 -3.10
CA LEU A 49 -14.51 -8.17 -3.89
C LEU A 49 -13.82 -7.72 -5.18
N MET A 50 -12.49 -7.79 -5.25
CA MET A 50 -11.76 -7.37 -6.47
C MET A 50 -12.04 -8.29 -7.65
N SER A 51 -12.42 -9.55 -7.40
CA SER A 51 -12.77 -10.49 -8.48
C SER A 51 -14.03 -10.09 -9.26
N GLN A 52 -14.93 -9.30 -8.66
CA GLN A 52 -16.15 -8.84 -9.32
C GLN A 52 -15.83 -7.73 -10.34
N ASP A 53 -14.99 -6.78 -9.94
CA ASP A 53 -14.60 -5.64 -10.78
C ASP A 53 -13.45 -5.99 -11.74
N TYR A 54 -12.61 -6.94 -11.36
CA TYR A 54 -11.42 -7.38 -12.10
C TYR A 54 -11.40 -8.91 -12.19
N PRO A 55 -12.29 -9.53 -12.98
CA PRO A 55 -12.45 -10.99 -13.06
C PRO A 55 -11.18 -11.73 -13.53
N ASN A 56 -10.32 -11.03 -14.28
CA ASN A 56 -9.05 -11.58 -14.76
C ASN A 56 -7.88 -11.35 -13.79
N MET A 57 -8.11 -10.72 -12.63
CA MET A 57 -7.08 -10.58 -11.60
C MET A 57 -7.01 -11.85 -10.75
N TYR A 58 -6.54 -12.94 -11.35
CA TYR A 58 -6.33 -14.22 -10.65
C TYR A 58 -5.15 -14.18 -9.68
N TRP A 59 -4.31 -13.14 -9.76
CA TRP A 59 -3.14 -13.00 -8.91
C TRP A 59 -3.51 -12.43 -7.54
N ALA A 60 -3.40 -13.26 -6.50
CA ALA A 60 -3.82 -12.92 -5.14
C ALA A 60 -3.21 -11.60 -4.60
N TYR A 61 -1.95 -11.33 -4.92
CA TYR A 61 -1.31 -10.09 -4.47
C TYR A 61 -1.78 -8.86 -5.27
N GLY A 62 -2.13 -9.05 -6.55
CA GLY A 62 -2.78 -8.03 -7.36
C GLY A 62 -4.15 -7.65 -6.78
N GLN A 63 -4.93 -8.64 -6.32
CA GLN A 63 -6.19 -8.38 -5.62
C GLN A 63 -5.96 -7.58 -4.32
N LYS A 64 -4.94 -7.93 -3.51
CA LYS A 64 -4.59 -7.14 -2.31
C LYS A 64 -4.22 -5.69 -2.63
N ILE A 65 -3.41 -5.48 -3.67
CA ILE A 65 -3.00 -4.14 -4.11
C ILE A 65 -4.22 -3.32 -4.55
N LEU A 66 -5.12 -3.90 -5.33
CA LEU A 66 -6.35 -3.24 -5.77
C LEU A 66 -7.30 -2.93 -4.61
N ALA A 67 -7.44 -3.86 -3.66
CA ALA A 67 -8.23 -3.63 -2.45
C ALA A 67 -7.65 -2.48 -1.61
N ALA A 68 -6.33 -2.42 -1.46
CA ALA A 68 -5.66 -1.32 -0.76
C ALA A 68 -5.89 0.02 -1.49
N ALA A 69 -5.78 0.04 -2.82
CA ALA A 69 -6.06 1.23 -3.62
C ALA A 69 -7.51 1.73 -3.44
N ARG A 70 -8.49 0.82 -3.35
CA ARG A 70 -9.89 1.17 -3.06
C ARG A 70 -10.05 1.82 -1.69
N VAL A 71 -9.53 1.19 -0.64
CA VAL A 71 -9.60 1.73 0.73
C VAL A 71 -8.94 3.10 0.83
N ILE A 72 -7.78 3.28 0.18
CA ILE A 72 -7.06 4.56 0.17
C ILE A 72 -7.86 5.64 -0.55
N LYS A 73 -8.46 5.32 -1.71
CA LYS A 73 -9.31 6.25 -2.46
C LYS A 73 -10.51 6.75 -1.64
N GLU A 74 -11.04 5.91 -0.77
CA GLU A 74 -12.21 6.21 0.08
C GLU A 74 -11.84 6.86 1.42
N THR A 75 -10.54 6.98 1.74
CA THR A 75 -10.08 7.52 3.02
C THR A 75 -9.34 8.84 2.84
N ASP A 76 -9.89 9.90 3.43
CA ASP A 76 -9.21 11.20 3.47
C ASP A 76 -7.84 11.11 4.15
N ASN A 77 -6.87 11.85 3.62
CA ASN A 77 -5.51 11.96 4.14
C ASN A 77 -4.67 10.67 4.10
N LEU A 78 -5.08 9.64 3.35
CA LEU A 78 -4.21 8.52 2.99
C LEU A 78 -3.66 8.69 1.57
N TYR A 79 -2.35 8.48 1.43
CA TYR A 79 -1.64 8.60 0.15
C TYR A 79 -0.87 7.31 -0.15
N PRO A 80 -1.03 6.70 -1.33
CA PRO A 80 -0.31 5.47 -1.66
C PRO A 80 1.13 5.76 -2.07
N ILE A 81 2.06 4.90 -1.65
CA ILE A 81 3.43 4.79 -2.17
C ILE A 81 3.59 3.36 -2.68
N TYR A 82 3.63 3.20 -4.01
CA TYR A 82 3.70 1.89 -4.63
C TYR A 82 5.14 1.53 -5.02
N ILE A 83 5.69 0.47 -4.42
CA ILE A 83 7.04 -0.03 -4.69
C ILE A 83 6.95 -1.30 -5.54
N THR A 84 7.39 -1.19 -6.78
CA THR A 84 7.32 -2.25 -7.79
C THR A 84 8.64 -2.38 -8.55
N ASN A 85 8.94 -3.60 -9.00
CA ASN A 85 10.09 -3.89 -9.87
C ASN A 85 9.66 -3.96 -11.35
N PHE A 86 8.38 -3.70 -11.61
CA PHE A 86 7.79 -3.68 -12.94
C PHE A 86 7.37 -2.24 -13.23
N GLY A 87 7.91 -1.68 -14.32
CA GLY A 87 7.54 -0.38 -14.88
C GLY A 87 6.62 -0.54 -16.08
#